data_AF-A0A161I1W8-F1
#
_entry.id   AF-A0A161I1W8-F1
#
_cell.length_a   1.000
_cell.length_b   1.000
_cell.length_c   1.000
_cell.angle_alpha   90.00
_cell.angle_beta   90.00
_cell.angle_gamma   90.00
#
_symmetry.space_group_name_H-M   'P 1'
#
loop_
_entity.id
_entity.type
_entity.pdbx_description
1 polymer ?
#
loop_
_entity_poly.entity_id
_entity_poly.type
_entity_poly.pdbx_seq_one_letter_code
_entity_poly.pdbx_strand_id
1 'polypeptide(L)' 'HMRIHTGEKPYQCQYCEYRSADSSNLKTHVKTKHSKELPYQCD' A
#
# COMPACT_ATOMS: atom_id res chain seq x y z
N HIS A 1 -18.33 15.12 2.48
CA HIS A 1 -17.12 15.52 1.75
C HIS A 1 -15.94 15.24 2.66
N MET A 2 -15.04 14.34 2.23
CA MET A 2 -13.60 14.32 2.46
C MET A 2 -13.04 15.04 3.69
N ARG A 3 -12.19 14.34 4.43
CA ARG A 3 -11.42 14.74 5.63
C ARG A 3 -12.15 14.29 6.89
N ILE A 4 -11.57 13.45 7.74
CA ILE A 4 -10.20 13.52 8.25
C ILE A 4 -9.72 12.08 8.54
N HIS A 5 -9.06 11.44 7.59
CA HIS A 5 -8.13 10.34 7.90
C HIS A 5 -6.72 10.95 8.04
N THR A 6 -6.49 11.80 9.05
CA THR A 6 -5.16 12.36 9.38
C THR A 6 -4.28 11.36 10.14
N GLY A 7 -4.46 10.07 9.90
CA GLY A 7 -3.39 9.10 10.07
C GLY A 7 -2.68 9.00 8.74
N GLU A 8 -1.95 10.05 8.35
CA GLU A 8 -1.22 10.12 7.08
C GLU A 8 -0.13 9.07 7.09
N LYS A 9 -0.55 7.86 6.73
CA LYS A 9 0.30 6.76 6.38
C LYS A 9 0.71 7.03 4.93
N PRO A 10 1.95 7.50 4.69
CA PRO A 10 2.36 7.95 3.36
C PRO A 10 2.31 6.82 2.33
N TYR A 11 2.34 5.56 2.79
CA TYR A 11 2.29 4.40 1.94
C TYR A 11 0.87 3.84 1.87
N GLN A 12 0.17 4.14 0.79
CA GLN A 12 -1.13 3.56 0.46
C GLN A 12 -0.96 2.44 -0.57
N CYS A 13 -1.71 1.35 -0.38
CA CYS A 13 -1.80 0.28 -1.36
C CYS A 13 -2.56 0.75 -2.60
N GLN A 14 -2.07 0.41 -3.78
CA GLN A 14 -2.71 0.75 -5.05
C GLN A 14 -3.88 -0.17 -5.42
N TYR A 15 -4.00 -1.30 -4.72
CA TYR A 15 -4.99 -2.35 -5.02
C TYR A 15 -6.14 -2.40 -4.01
N CYS A 16 -6.00 -1.72 -2.86
CA CYS A 16 -7.04 -1.63 -1.83
C CYS A 16 -6.82 -0.41 -0.94
N GLU A 17 -7.72 -0.15 0.01
CA GLU A 17 -7.64 0.98 0.94
C GLU A 17 -6.64 0.77 2.10
N TYR A 18 -5.81 -0.29 2.04
CA TYR A 18 -4.79 -0.52 3.05
C TYR A 18 -3.73 0.59 3.03
N ARG A 19 -3.35 1.06 4.21
CA ARG A 19 -2.30 2.05 4.41
C ARG A 19 -1.32 1.59 5.48
N SER A 20 -0.03 1.85 5.28
CA SER A 20 1.05 1.63 6.27
C SER A 20 1.92 2.88 6.47
N ALA A 21 2.54 2.98 7.64
CA ALA A 21 3.52 4.03 7.94
C ALA A 21 4.91 3.71 7.35
N ASP A 22 5.12 2.47 6.89
CA ASP A 22 6.40 1.96 6.40
C ASP A 22 6.23 1.28 5.02
N SER A 23 7.20 1.49 4.12
CA SER A 23 7.21 0.94 2.77
C SER A 23 7.44 -0.58 2.73
N SER A 24 8.19 -1.13 3.68
CA SER A 24 8.43 -2.58 3.84
C SER A 24 7.14 -3.30 4.23
N ASN A 25 6.35 -2.68 5.11
CA ASN A 25 5.03 -3.18 5.48
C ASN A 25 4.08 -3.15 4.27
N LEU A 26 4.12 -2.08 3.47
CA LEU A 26 3.35 -2.01 2.24
C LEU A 26 3.77 -3.09 1.24
N LYS A 27 5.09 -3.26 1.02
CA LYS A 27 5.65 -4.26 0.10
C LYS A 27 5.25 -5.68 0.50
N THR A 28 5.30 -5.99 1.79
CA THR A 28 4.87 -7.30 2.31
C THR A 28 3.36 -7.48 2.17
N HIS A 29 2.57 -6.44 2.46
CA HIS A 29 1.12 -6.46 2.25
C HIS A 29 0.78 -6.75 0.79
N VAL A 30 1.37 -6.01 -0.17
CA VAL A 30 1.14 -6.21 -1.60
C VAL A 30 1.60 -7.61 -2.01
N LYS A 31 2.78 -8.07 -1.58
CA LYS A 31 3.28 -9.40 -1.91
C LYS A 31 2.41 -10.54 -1.39
N THR A 32 1.81 -10.39 -0.20
CA THR A 32 1.03 -11.48 0.44
C THR A 32 -0.46 -11.43 0.13
N LYS A 33 -1.03 -10.23 -0.04
CA LYS A 33 -2.46 -10.01 -0.29
C LYS A 33 -2.77 -9.74 -1.75
N HIS A 34 -1.83 -9.16 -2.49
CA HIS A 34 -1.94 -8.81 -3.91
C HIS A 34 -0.85 -9.52 -4.75
N SER A 35 -0.42 -10.72 -4.33
CA SER A 35 0.66 -11.51 -4.96
C SER A 35 0.50 -11.74 -6.47
N LYS A 36 -0.73 -11.67 -6.99
CA LYS A 36 -1.04 -11.85 -8.42
C LYS A 36 -0.80 -10.59 -9.25
N GLU A 37 -0.71 -9.45 -8.59
CA GLU A 37 -0.72 -8.14 -9.24
C GLU A 37 0.63 -7.44 -9.15
N LEU A 38 1.62 -7.97 -8.42
CA LEU A 38 2.97 -7.42 -8.32
C LEU A 38 3.62 -7.44 -9.71
N PRO A 39 3.62 -6.33 -10.47
CA PRO A 39 4.40 -6.29 -11.69
C PRO A 39 5.81 -6.05 -11.18
N TYR A 40 6.69 -7.02 -11.35
CA TYR A 40 8.10 -6.85 -11.07
C TYR A 40 8.65 -5.81 -12.06
N GLN A 41 8.37 -4.52 -11.83
CA GLN A 41 9.00 -3.43 -12.55
C GLN A 41 10.31 -3.16 -11.81
N CYS A 42 11.32 -3.92 -12.21
CA CYS A 42 12.69 -3.43 -12.20
C CYS A 42 12.76 -2.29 -13.23
N ASP A 43 13.23 -1.13 -12.79
CA ASP A 43 13.93 -0.19 -13.66
C ASP A 43 15.36 -0.72 -13.89
#